data_AF-A0A662DE25-F1
#
_entry.id   AF-A0A662DE25-F1
#
_cell.length_a   1.000
_cell.length_b   1.000
_cell.length_c   1.000
_cell.angle_alpha   90.00
_cell.angle_beta   90.00
_cell.angle_gamma   90.00
#
_symmetry.space_group_name_H-M   'P 1'
#
loop_
_entity.id
_entity.type
_entity.pdbx_description
1 polymer ?
#
loop_
_entity_poly.entity_id
_entity_poly.type
_entity_poly.pdbx_seq_one_letter_code
_entity_poly.pdbx_strand_id
1 'polypeptide(L)'
;MDSKSGHERVVDRSTWPQLENFVTTVVLRFAEDQRILAWDIYNEPGNGGMGDESLPLFREAFRWAYNGKPEQSLTTVIWDKSLQGVTKAMLKLSDIITFHNYGDLLSVQKQVSDLKSYGRPVICTEWMARHHNSLFRAHLPFFKREKIGCYCWGLPPGAAEPDVWFQDLLHPNGKPYREEEIEVIREHIQNSMKE
;
A
#
# COMPACT_ATOMS: atom_id res chain seq x y z
N MET A 1 25.19 4.80 15.89
CA MET A 1 23.95 4.48 15.15
C MET A 1 23.18 3.52 16.02
N ASP A 2 22.02 3.95 16.54
CA ASP A 2 21.18 3.11 17.40
C ASP A 2 20.75 1.85 16.64
N SER A 3 21.07 0.69 17.21
CA SER A 3 20.90 -0.66 16.63
C SER A 3 19.49 -1.21 16.76
N LYS A 4 18.49 -0.36 17.02
CA LYS A 4 17.11 -0.80 17.28
C LYS A 4 16.41 -1.15 15.99
N SER A 5 15.76 -2.31 15.98
CA SER A 5 14.87 -2.74 14.91
C SER A 5 13.71 -1.77 14.73
N GLY A 6 13.09 -1.76 13.54
CA GLY A 6 11.89 -0.95 13.32
C GLY A 6 10.78 -1.24 14.33
N HIS A 7 10.65 -2.50 14.75
CA HIS A 7 9.67 -2.96 15.73
C HIS A 7 9.89 -2.33 17.12
N GLU A 8 11.12 -2.30 17.62
CA GLU A 8 11.44 -1.68 18.92
C GLU A 8 11.21 -0.16 18.92
N ARG A 9 11.46 0.49 17.78
CA ARG A 9 11.29 1.93 17.61
C ARG A 9 9.82 2.38 17.68
N VAL A 10 8.87 1.46 17.49
CA VAL A 10 7.42 1.75 17.55
C VAL A 10 7.04 2.35 18.90
N VAL A 11 7.48 1.72 19.99
CA VAL A 11 7.12 2.12 21.36
C VAL A 11 8.21 2.94 22.04
N ASP A 12 9.44 2.91 21.52
CA ASP A 12 10.55 3.68 22.05
C ASP A 12 10.58 5.13 21.53
N ARG A 13 9.98 6.02 22.33
CA ARG A 13 9.90 7.46 22.06
C ARG A 13 11.25 8.16 21.98
N SER A 14 12.33 7.60 22.53
CA SER A 14 13.66 8.21 22.40
C SER A 14 14.14 8.25 20.94
N THR A 15 13.60 7.38 20.08
CA THR A 15 13.94 7.31 18.65
C THR A 15 13.05 8.19 17.76
N TRP A 16 11.95 8.73 18.30
CA TRP A 16 10.95 9.47 17.54
C TRP A 16 11.44 10.81 17.00
N PRO A 17 12.32 11.60 17.67
CA PRO A 17 12.85 12.82 17.09
C PRO A 17 13.55 12.60 15.74
N GLN A 18 14.22 11.45 15.57
CA GLN A 18 14.85 11.09 14.30
C GLN A 18 13.81 10.74 13.24
N LEU A 19 12.74 10.04 13.62
CA LEU A 19 11.62 9.70 12.71
C LEU A 19 10.85 10.95 12.29
N GLU A 20 10.54 11.86 13.23
CA GLU A 20 9.92 13.15 12.96
C GLU A 20 10.73 13.96 11.97
N ASN A 21 12.04 14.07 12.21
CA ASN A 21 12.92 14.80 11.30
C ASN A 21 12.93 14.18 9.90
N PHE A 22 12.98 12.84 9.80
CA PHE A 22 12.94 12.13 8.52
C PHE A 22 11.62 12.38 7.77
N VAL A 23 10.48 12.09 8.40
CA VAL A 23 9.16 12.22 7.78
C VAL A 23 8.89 13.67 7.37
N THR A 24 9.07 14.60 8.31
CA THR A 24 8.80 16.02 8.05
C THR A 24 9.69 16.57 6.94
N THR A 25 10.99 16.23 6.94
CA THR A 25 11.93 16.75 5.94
C THR A 25 11.67 16.19 4.55
N VAL A 26 11.38 14.89 4.43
CA VAL A 26 11.07 14.28 3.13
C VAL A 26 9.79 14.88 2.55
N VAL A 27 8.72 14.97 3.35
CA VAL A 27 7.45 15.54 2.89
C VAL A 27 7.62 17.02 2.54
N LEU A 28 8.29 17.81 3.39
CA LEU A 28 8.56 19.23 3.13
C LEU A 28 9.34 19.44 1.84
N ARG A 29 10.34 18.59 1.56
CA ARG A 29 11.19 18.71 0.37
C ARG A 29 10.40 18.58 -0.92
N PHE A 30 9.34 17.79 -0.94
CA PHE A 30 8.54 17.48 -2.12
C PHE A 30 7.08 17.94 -1.99
N ALA A 31 6.79 18.87 -1.07
CA ALA A 31 5.44 19.26 -0.71
C ALA A 31 4.60 19.76 -1.90
N GLU A 32 5.23 20.38 -2.90
CA GLU A 32 4.59 20.95 -4.09
C GLU A 32 4.86 20.11 -5.37
N ASP A 33 5.51 18.93 -5.23
CA ASP A 33 5.86 18.10 -6.39
C ASP A 33 4.61 17.42 -6.97
N GLN A 34 4.15 17.93 -8.11
CA GLN A 34 2.93 17.47 -8.78
C GLN A 34 3.03 16.03 -9.33
N ARG A 35 4.21 15.41 -9.31
CA ARG A 35 4.39 14.00 -9.68
C ARG A 35 3.98 13.06 -8.55
N ILE A 36 3.90 13.55 -7.32
CA ILE A 36 3.46 12.77 -6.16
C ILE A 36 1.94 12.84 -6.09
N LEU A 37 1.29 11.66 -6.08
CA LEU A 37 -0.17 11.57 -5.96
C LEU A 37 -0.63 11.66 -4.50
N ALA A 38 0.04 10.91 -3.63
CA ALA A 38 -0.26 10.80 -2.21
C ALA A 38 0.94 10.25 -1.44
N TRP A 39 0.93 10.43 -0.13
CA TRP A 39 1.94 9.91 0.78
C TRP A 39 1.36 8.75 1.60
N ASP A 40 1.90 7.53 1.40
CA ASP A 40 1.63 6.41 2.32
C ASP A 40 2.59 6.52 3.52
N ILE A 41 2.04 6.90 4.68
CA ILE A 41 2.84 7.38 5.82
C ILE A 41 3.37 6.24 6.68
N TYR A 42 2.65 5.14 6.76
CA TYR A 42 3.00 4.02 7.62
C TYR A 42 2.45 2.74 6.98
N ASN A 43 3.35 1.83 6.58
CA ASN A 43 2.95 0.53 6.08
C ASN A 43 2.54 -0.41 7.21
N GLU A 44 1.36 -1.00 7.08
CA GLU A 44 0.77 -1.98 7.99
C GLU A 44 0.91 -1.67 9.51
N PRO A 45 0.38 -0.53 9.99
CA PRO A 45 0.35 -0.26 11.43
C PRO A 45 -0.34 -1.41 12.19
N GLY A 46 0.25 -1.81 13.32
CA GLY A 46 -0.18 -2.94 14.15
C GLY A 46 0.43 -4.29 13.80
N ASN A 47 1.22 -4.38 12.71
CA ASN A 47 1.92 -5.62 12.33
C ASN A 47 2.98 -6.02 13.38
N GLY A 48 3.45 -7.27 13.32
CA GLY A 48 4.38 -7.86 14.28
C GLY A 48 3.75 -8.14 15.65
N GLY A 49 2.42 -8.17 15.75
CA GLY A 49 1.70 -8.38 17.01
C GLY A 49 1.55 -7.11 17.87
N MET A 50 1.91 -5.93 17.35
CA MET A 50 1.81 -4.65 18.07
C MET A 50 0.35 -4.20 18.28
N GLY A 51 -0.52 -4.45 17.30
CA GLY A 51 -1.90 -3.94 17.32
C GLY A 51 -1.96 -2.46 17.71
N ASP A 52 -2.76 -2.15 18.73
CA ASP A 52 -2.97 -0.77 19.20
C ASP A 52 -1.74 -0.13 19.85
N GLU A 53 -0.68 -0.87 20.21
CA GLU A 53 0.58 -0.29 20.71
C GLU A 53 1.29 0.57 19.64
N SER A 54 0.98 0.34 18.37
CA SER A 54 1.49 1.15 17.26
C SER A 54 0.76 2.49 17.09
N LEU A 55 -0.44 2.66 17.68
CA LEU A 55 -1.27 3.85 17.50
C LEU A 55 -0.57 5.17 17.83
N PRO A 56 0.22 5.29 18.92
CA PRO A 56 0.90 6.53 19.25
C PRO A 56 1.88 6.97 18.15
N LEU A 57 2.77 6.08 17.69
CA LEU A 57 3.71 6.41 16.62
C LEU A 57 2.96 6.66 15.31
N PHE A 58 1.95 5.85 14.99
CA PHE A 58 1.14 6.02 13.79
C PHE A 58 0.50 7.43 13.71
N ARG A 59 -0.08 7.91 14.82
CA ARG A 59 -0.66 9.26 14.89
C ARG A 59 0.39 10.36 14.78
N GLU A 60 1.53 10.19 15.43
CA GLU A 60 2.64 11.14 15.32
C GLU A 60 3.20 11.19 13.91
N ALA A 61 3.34 10.05 13.21
CA ALA A 61 3.79 10.01 11.82
C ALA A 61 2.89 10.83 10.89
N PHE A 62 1.56 10.73 11.05
CA PHE A 62 0.61 11.59 10.33
C PHE A 62 0.80 13.06 10.69
N ARG A 63 0.96 13.40 11.98
CA ARG A 63 1.21 14.78 12.42
C ARG A 63 2.50 15.34 11.79
N TRP A 64 3.57 14.56 11.77
CA TRP A 64 4.85 14.93 11.17
C TRP A 64 4.74 15.14 9.67
N ALA A 65 4.01 14.26 8.97
CA ALA A 65 3.73 14.43 7.56
C ALA A 65 2.96 15.74 7.28
N TYR A 66 1.90 16.02 8.07
CA TYR A 66 1.18 17.30 7.98
C TYR A 66 2.06 18.52 8.26
N ASN A 67 3.04 18.44 9.17
CA ASN A 67 3.99 19.52 9.42
C ASN A 67 4.88 19.84 8.21
N GLY A 68 5.08 18.87 7.32
CA GLY A 68 5.73 19.06 6.02
C GLY A 68 4.90 19.89 5.04
N LYS A 69 3.62 20.16 5.35
CA LYS A 69 2.67 20.95 4.55
C LYS A 69 2.54 20.49 3.08
N PRO A 70 2.34 19.18 2.81
CA PRO A 70 2.16 18.71 1.44
C PRO A 70 0.86 19.23 0.83
N GLU A 71 0.87 19.48 -0.48
CA GLU A 71 -0.35 19.67 -1.27
C GLU A 71 -1.06 18.33 -1.55
N GLN A 72 -0.32 17.22 -1.49
CA GLN A 72 -0.81 15.88 -1.78
C GLN A 72 -1.53 15.27 -0.57
N SER A 73 -2.46 14.36 -0.84
CA SER A 73 -3.19 13.59 0.16
C SER A 73 -2.28 12.68 1.00
N LEU A 74 -2.67 12.45 2.25
CA LEU A 74 -2.05 11.44 3.11
C LEU A 74 -2.89 10.17 3.16
N THR A 75 -2.23 9.02 3.24
CA THR A 75 -2.87 7.71 3.42
C THR A 75 -2.04 6.77 4.29
N THR A 76 -2.68 5.68 4.67
CA THR A 76 -2.08 4.48 5.25
C THR A 76 -2.99 3.30 4.95
N VAL A 77 -2.38 2.13 4.86
CA VAL A 77 -3.05 0.92 4.42
C VAL A 77 -3.92 0.27 5.50
N ILE A 78 -5.14 -0.11 5.11
CA ILE A 78 -5.96 -1.12 5.79
C ILE A 78 -5.57 -2.52 5.30
N TRP A 79 -4.92 -3.31 6.16
CA TRP A 79 -4.38 -4.64 5.80
C TRP A 79 -4.98 -5.79 6.64
N ASP A 80 -5.41 -5.51 7.88
CA ASP A 80 -6.08 -6.50 8.74
C ASP A 80 -7.31 -5.89 9.46
N LYS A 81 -8.51 -6.41 9.14
CA LYS A 81 -9.77 -5.98 9.75
C LYS A 81 -9.92 -6.37 11.23
N SER A 82 -9.09 -7.28 11.74
CA SER A 82 -9.09 -7.69 13.15
C SER A 82 -8.57 -6.58 14.07
N LEU A 83 -7.74 -5.67 13.55
CA LEU A 83 -7.12 -4.55 14.28
C LEU A 83 -8.07 -3.37 14.42
N GLN A 84 -9.14 -3.52 15.22
CA GLN A 84 -10.24 -2.54 15.27
C GLN A 84 -9.80 -1.12 15.62
N GLY A 85 -8.94 -0.95 16.64
CA GLY A 85 -8.48 0.36 17.10
C GLY A 85 -7.61 1.06 16.06
N VAL A 86 -6.61 0.35 15.54
CA VAL A 86 -5.73 0.80 14.44
C VAL A 86 -6.52 1.10 13.17
N THR A 87 -7.40 0.19 12.73
CA THR A 87 -8.22 0.34 11.51
C THR A 87 -9.12 1.58 11.60
N LYS A 88 -9.72 1.85 12.76
CA LYS A 88 -10.50 3.07 12.97
C LYS A 88 -9.63 4.33 12.81
N ALA A 89 -8.37 4.28 13.25
CA ALA A 89 -7.44 5.39 13.09
C ALA A 89 -6.99 5.55 11.62
N MET A 90 -6.68 4.46 10.92
CA MET A 90 -6.38 4.46 9.46
C MET A 90 -7.53 5.12 8.69
N LEU A 91 -8.76 4.64 8.87
CA LEU A 91 -9.96 5.20 8.24
C LEU A 91 -10.22 6.66 8.60
N LYS A 92 -9.79 7.13 9.77
CA LYS A 92 -10.02 8.52 10.19
C LYS A 92 -8.96 9.48 9.61
N LEU A 93 -7.71 9.04 9.52
CA LEU A 93 -6.58 9.92 9.20
C LEU A 93 -6.27 9.98 7.71
N SER A 94 -6.63 8.95 6.94
CA SER A 94 -6.36 8.90 5.51
C SER A 94 -7.37 9.70 4.68
N ASP A 95 -6.89 10.54 3.77
CA ASP A 95 -7.72 11.27 2.80
C ASP A 95 -8.22 10.34 1.68
N ILE A 96 -7.35 9.39 1.30
CA ILE A 96 -7.61 8.31 0.33
C ILE A 96 -7.65 7.00 1.11
N ILE A 97 -8.52 6.08 0.77
CA ILE A 97 -8.54 4.76 1.42
C ILE A 97 -7.62 3.82 0.65
N THR A 98 -6.51 3.40 1.26
CA THR A 98 -5.66 2.34 0.73
C THR A 98 -5.87 1.01 1.46
N PHE A 99 -5.72 -0.10 0.76
CA PHE A 99 -5.86 -1.44 1.33
C PHE A 99 -4.95 -2.48 0.68
N HIS A 100 -4.62 -3.53 1.44
CA HIS A 100 -3.95 -4.73 0.94
C HIS A 100 -4.96 -5.88 0.83
N ASN A 101 -4.85 -6.67 -0.24
CA ASN A 101 -5.58 -7.93 -0.36
C ASN A 101 -4.91 -8.87 -1.37
N TYR A 102 -4.32 -9.94 -0.84
CA TYR A 102 -3.68 -11.01 -1.63
C TYR A 102 -4.63 -12.19 -1.93
N GLY A 103 -5.92 -12.06 -1.65
CA GLY A 103 -6.93 -13.08 -1.92
C GLY A 103 -7.45 -13.06 -3.36
N ASP A 104 -8.38 -13.96 -3.63
CA ASP A 104 -9.07 -14.05 -4.91
C ASP A 104 -10.00 -12.85 -5.16
N LEU A 105 -10.62 -12.82 -6.35
CA LEU A 105 -11.48 -11.71 -6.76
C LEU A 105 -12.68 -11.51 -5.82
N LEU A 106 -13.24 -12.58 -5.25
CA LEU A 106 -14.37 -12.50 -4.33
C LEU A 106 -13.97 -11.82 -3.02
N SER A 107 -12.80 -12.17 -2.47
CA SER A 107 -12.21 -11.50 -1.30
C SER A 107 -12.05 -10.00 -1.55
N VAL A 108 -11.46 -9.62 -2.68
CA VAL A 108 -11.24 -8.21 -3.04
C VAL A 108 -12.56 -7.47 -3.24
N GLN A 109 -13.53 -8.07 -3.92
CA GLN A 109 -14.86 -7.48 -4.12
C GLN A 109 -15.56 -7.17 -2.79
N LYS A 110 -15.50 -8.10 -1.84
CA LYS A 110 -16.09 -7.89 -0.51
C LYS A 110 -15.44 -6.73 0.22
N GLN A 111 -14.10 -6.67 0.24
CA GLN A 111 -13.40 -5.57 0.90
C GLN A 111 -13.65 -4.22 0.22
N VAL A 112 -13.65 -4.17 -1.12
CA VAL A 112 -13.95 -2.93 -1.86
C VAL A 112 -15.38 -2.46 -1.59
N SER A 113 -16.37 -3.36 -1.52
CA SER A 113 -17.74 -2.99 -1.17
C SER A 113 -17.82 -2.30 0.19
N ASP A 114 -17.13 -2.83 1.21
CA ASP A 114 -17.09 -2.24 2.54
C ASP A 114 -16.41 -0.85 2.49
N LEU A 115 -15.27 -0.74 1.81
CA LEU A 115 -14.46 0.47 1.78
C LEU A 115 -15.08 1.62 0.97
N LYS A 116 -15.82 1.30 -0.10
CA LYS A 116 -16.54 2.32 -0.89
C LYS A 116 -17.64 3.01 -0.09
N SER A 117 -18.17 2.38 0.97
CA SER A 117 -19.20 2.99 1.83
C SER A 117 -18.73 4.25 2.56
N TYR A 118 -17.41 4.47 2.69
CA TYR A 118 -16.83 5.65 3.32
C TYR A 118 -16.74 6.87 2.39
N GLY A 119 -17.17 6.77 1.13
CA GLY A 119 -17.31 7.91 0.22
C GLY A 119 -15.99 8.57 -0.21
N ARG A 120 -14.87 7.85 -0.12
CA ARG A 120 -13.53 8.33 -0.50
C ARG A 120 -12.95 7.53 -1.66
N PRO A 121 -11.98 8.08 -2.43
CA PRO A 121 -11.24 7.31 -3.41
C PRO A 121 -10.58 6.09 -2.76
N VAL A 122 -10.52 4.98 -3.49
CA VAL A 122 -9.99 3.71 -3.00
C VAL A 122 -8.88 3.21 -3.92
N ILE A 123 -7.78 2.74 -3.33
CA ILE A 123 -6.63 2.18 -4.05
C ILE A 123 -6.17 0.88 -3.36
N CYS A 124 -5.98 -0.19 -4.12
CA CYS A 124 -5.37 -1.43 -3.64
C CYS A 124 -3.84 -1.33 -3.77
N THR A 125 -3.13 -1.07 -2.67
CA THR A 125 -1.67 -0.77 -2.71
C THR A 125 -0.78 -1.99 -2.67
N GLU A 126 -1.33 -3.14 -2.27
CA GLU A 126 -0.67 -4.43 -2.41
C GLU A 126 -1.70 -5.52 -2.71
N TRP A 127 -1.41 -6.30 -3.74
CA TRP A 127 -2.18 -7.47 -4.16
C TRP A 127 -1.33 -8.30 -5.12
N MET A 128 -1.95 -9.38 -5.60
CA MET A 128 -1.36 -10.40 -6.47
C MET A 128 -0.58 -11.46 -5.69
N ALA A 129 -1.05 -12.69 -5.81
CA ALA A 129 -0.61 -13.86 -5.09
C ALA A 129 -1.15 -15.06 -5.87
N ARG A 130 -0.32 -15.62 -6.75
CA ARG A 130 -0.77 -16.66 -7.70
C ARG A 130 -1.36 -17.89 -7.00
N HIS A 131 -0.80 -18.26 -5.85
CA HIS A 131 -1.23 -19.38 -5.00
C HIS A 131 -2.60 -19.14 -4.33
N HIS A 132 -3.08 -17.90 -4.28
CA HIS A 132 -4.39 -17.53 -3.73
C HIS A 132 -5.39 -17.11 -4.82
N ASN A 133 -5.13 -17.41 -6.10
CA ASN A 133 -5.94 -16.97 -7.23
C ASN A 133 -6.10 -15.44 -7.34
N SER A 134 -5.16 -14.69 -6.78
CA SER A 134 -5.07 -13.24 -6.97
C SER A 134 -4.30 -12.97 -8.26
N LEU A 135 -5.03 -12.85 -9.37
CA LEU A 135 -4.50 -12.84 -10.76
C LEU A 135 -4.87 -11.57 -11.52
N PHE A 136 -3.96 -11.04 -12.35
CA PHE A 136 -4.20 -9.86 -13.19
C PHE A 136 -5.46 -9.98 -14.05
N ARG A 137 -5.63 -11.11 -14.75
CA ARG A 137 -6.78 -11.38 -15.63
C ARG A 137 -8.13 -11.31 -14.92
N ALA A 138 -8.18 -11.64 -13.65
CA ALA A 138 -9.40 -11.56 -12.86
C ALA A 138 -9.61 -10.16 -12.24
N HIS A 139 -8.53 -9.54 -11.74
CA HIS A 139 -8.62 -8.35 -10.89
C HIS A 139 -8.61 -7.04 -11.67
N LEU A 140 -7.76 -6.89 -12.70
CA LEU A 140 -7.66 -5.64 -13.46
C LEU A 140 -8.99 -5.22 -14.11
N PRO A 141 -9.80 -6.12 -14.73
CA PRO A 141 -11.12 -5.74 -15.23
C PRO A 141 -12.07 -5.23 -14.14
N PHE A 142 -11.98 -5.79 -12.92
CA PHE A 142 -12.76 -5.36 -11.77
C PHE A 142 -12.32 -3.99 -11.28
N PHE A 143 -11.02 -3.80 -11.03
CA PHE A 143 -10.48 -2.52 -10.58
C PHE A 143 -10.82 -1.39 -11.56
N LYS A 144 -10.67 -1.64 -12.88
CA LYS A 144 -11.06 -0.67 -13.91
C LYS A 144 -12.54 -0.31 -13.84
N ARG A 145 -13.43 -1.33 -13.82
CA ARG A 145 -14.88 -1.11 -13.78
C ARG A 145 -15.33 -0.33 -12.54
N GLU A 146 -14.73 -0.64 -11.39
CA GLU A 146 -15.05 0.00 -10.11
C GLU A 146 -14.29 1.32 -9.85
N LYS A 147 -13.41 1.73 -10.79
CA LYS A 147 -12.54 2.92 -10.68
C LYS A 147 -11.65 2.89 -9.44
N ILE A 148 -11.01 1.75 -9.20
CA ILE A 148 -10.10 1.51 -8.08
C ILE A 148 -8.67 1.56 -8.61
N GLY A 149 -7.82 2.39 -8.01
CA GLY A 149 -6.39 2.38 -8.31
C GLY A 149 -5.74 1.08 -7.81
N CYS A 150 -4.64 0.64 -8.40
CA CYS A 150 -3.94 -0.55 -7.89
C CYS A 150 -2.43 -0.54 -8.14
N TYR A 151 -1.67 -1.09 -7.19
CA TYR A 151 -0.24 -1.36 -7.27
C TYR A 151 -0.02 -2.83 -6.91
N CYS A 152 0.54 -3.63 -7.82
CA CYS A 152 0.93 -4.99 -7.47
C CYS A 152 2.24 -4.96 -6.69
N TRP A 153 2.38 -5.83 -5.69
CA TRP A 153 3.63 -5.94 -4.96
C TRP A 153 4.65 -6.76 -5.75
N GLY A 154 5.91 -6.32 -5.78
CA GLY A 154 7.06 -7.09 -6.31
C GLY A 154 7.60 -6.62 -7.67
N LEU A 155 8.88 -6.23 -7.69
CA LEU A 155 9.81 -6.12 -8.83
C LEU A 155 11.24 -5.93 -8.28
N PRO A 156 12.30 -6.65 -8.73
CA PRO A 156 12.44 -8.04 -9.22
C PRO A 156 12.75 -9.05 -8.08
N PRO A 157 12.71 -10.38 -8.32
CA PRO A 157 12.95 -11.38 -7.29
C PRO A 157 14.37 -11.33 -6.74
N GLY A 158 14.51 -11.29 -5.42
CA GLY A 158 15.80 -11.39 -4.72
C GLY A 158 16.24 -12.83 -4.41
N ALA A 159 15.45 -13.84 -4.80
CA ALA A 159 15.66 -15.25 -4.44
C ALA A 159 15.64 -16.16 -5.68
N ALA A 160 16.09 -17.41 -5.49
CA ALA A 160 16.01 -18.45 -6.51
C ALA A 160 14.55 -18.71 -6.94
N GLU A 161 14.35 -19.10 -8.18
CA GLU A 161 13.02 -19.31 -8.77
C GLU A 161 12.33 -20.57 -8.19
N PRO A 162 11.21 -20.43 -7.45
CA PRO A 162 10.37 -21.57 -7.06
C PRO A 162 9.47 -22.03 -8.21
N ASP A 163 8.81 -23.19 -8.04
CA ASP A 163 7.86 -23.75 -9.02
C ASP A 163 6.77 -22.75 -9.44
N VAL A 164 6.29 -21.93 -8.51
CA VAL A 164 5.36 -20.83 -8.77
C VAL A 164 5.80 -19.59 -7.99
N TRP A 165 6.04 -18.49 -8.70
CA TRP A 165 6.33 -17.21 -8.06
C TRP A 165 5.10 -16.64 -7.37
N PHE A 166 5.30 -16.07 -6.17
CA PHE A 166 4.23 -15.45 -5.40
C PHE A 166 3.60 -14.29 -6.19
N GLN A 167 4.40 -13.28 -6.54
CA GLN A 167 3.93 -12.01 -7.13
C GLN A 167 4.86 -11.35 -8.16
N ASP A 168 6.11 -11.77 -8.25
CA ASP A 168 7.05 -11.13 -9.18
C ASP A 168 6.63 -11.31 -10.65
N LEU A 169 6.86 -10.26 -11.46
CA LEU A 169 6.45 -10.20 -12.88
C LEU A 169 7.59 -10.48 -13.86
N LEU A 170 8.82 -10.10 -13.48
CA LEU A 170 9.98 -10.10 -14.36
C LEU A 170 11.12 -10.92 -13.74
N HIS A 171 11.79 -11.72 -14.56
CA HIS A 171 13.10 -12.27 -14.23
C HIS A 171 14.14 -11.15 -14.07
N PRO A 172 15.27 -11.39 -13.38
CA PRO A 172 16.33 -10.39 -13.23
C PRO A 172 16.88 -9.83 -14.56
N ASN A 173 16.75 -10.59 -15.66
CA ASN A 173 17.12 -10.16 -17.01
C ASN A 173 16.03 -9.31 -17.70
N GLY A 174 14.95 -8.95 -17.01
CA GLY A 174 13.84 -8.15 -17.51
C GLY A 174 12.82 -8.93 -18.35
N LYS A 175 12.99 -10.23 -18.56
CA LYS A 175 12.01 -11.05 -19.30
C LYS A 175 10.78 -11.31 -18.44
N PRO A 176 9.57 -11.36 -19.03
CA PRO A 176 8.37 -11.81 -18.36
C PRO A 176 8.51 -13.21 -17.75
N TYR A 177 8.00 -13.38 -16.53
CA TYR A 177 7.81 -14.72 -15.95
C TYR A 177 6.69 -15.49 -16.65
N ARG A 178 5.57 -14.80 -16.91
CA ARG A 178 4.43 -15.29 -17.70
C ARG A 178 4.03 -14.22 -18.70
N GLU A 179 4.20 -14.51 -19.98
CA GLU A 179 3.89 -13.56 -21.06
C GLU A 179 2.41 -13.15 -21.03
N GLU A 180 1.52 -14.08 -20.72
CA GLU A 180 0.08 -13.84 -20.70
C GLU A 180 -0.33 -12.80 -19.64
N GLU A 181 0.39 -12.72 -18.51
CA GLU A 181 0.13 -11.71 -17.49
C GLU A 181 0.56 -10.32 -17.96
N ILE A 182 1.69 -10.23 -18.64
CA ILE A 182 2.19 -8.97 -19.20
C ILE A 182 1.30 -8.49 -20.34
N GLU A 183 0.80 -9.39 -21.18
CA GLU A 183 -0.17 -9.08 -22.22
C GLU A 183 -1.44 -8.45 -21.63
N VAL A 184 -2.04 -9.08 -20.61
CA VAL A 184 -3.22 -8.56 -19.92
C VAL A 184 -2.97 -7.16 -19.33
N ILE A 185 -1.81 -6.94 -18.71
CA ILE A 185 -1.43 -5.63 -18.16
C ILE A 185 -1.34 -4.59 -19.30
N ARG A 186 -0.65 -4.92 -20.40
CA ARG A 186 -0.50 -4.02 -21.55
C ARG A 186 -1.83 -3.67 -22.19
N GLU A 187 -2.73 -4.65 -22.34
CA GLU A 187 -4.08 -4.43 -22.86
C GLU A 187 -4.86 -3.41 -22.02
N HIS A 188 -4.82 -3.55 -20.68
CA HIS A 188 -5.50 -2.61 -19.80
C HIS A 188 -4.89 -1.21 -19.81
N ILE A 189 -3.57 -1.08 -19.92
CA ILE A 189 -2.90 0.22 -20.07
C ILE A 189 -3.33 0.88 -21.39
N GLN A 190 -3.23 0.15 -22.51
CA GLN A 190 -3.57 0.67 -23.84
C GLN A 190 -5.04 1.09 -23.96
N ASN A 191 -5.96 0.32 -23.37
CA ASN A 191 -7.38 0.66 -23.39
C ASN A 191 -7.71 1.86 -22.50
N SER A 192 -6.94 2.12 -21.44
CA SER A 192 -7.17 3.27 -20.56
C SER A 192 -6.64 4.58 -21.13
N MET A 193 -5.73 4.54 -22.13
CA MET A 193 -5.26 5.74 -22.84
C MET A 193 -6.18 6.20 -23.98
N LYS A 194 -7.19 5.40 -24.34
CA LYS A 194 -8.13 5.68 -25.44
C LYS A 194 -9.46 6.29 -24.98
N GLU A 195 -9.74 6.23 -23.68
CA GLU A 195 -10.94 6.75 -23.02
C GLU A 195 -10.68 8.16 -22.49
#